data_AF-A0A9E5J777-F1
#
_entry.id   AF-A0A9E5J777-F1
#
_cell.length_a   1.000
_cell.length_b   1.000
_cell.length_c   1.000
_cell.angle_alpha   90.00
_cell.angle_beta   90.00
_cell.angle_gamma   90.00
#
_symmetry.space_group_name_H-M   'P 1'
#
loop_
_entity.id
_entity.type
_entity.pdbx_description
1 polymer ?
#
loop_
_entity_poly.entity_id
_entity_poly.type
_entity_poly.pdbx_seq_one_letter_code
_entity_poly.pdbx_strand_id
1 'polypeptide(L)'
;MISAQPLYSNAKDPEFGLVADPGNTFVWNGATGDVTLSNGTLSAIAGTGVTRTAVFTPSAGVNSGNASISVSAGAYQDAAGNNGSAGGSPSLTLDTLAPTISAIALSGSTGILNTYLNEGDTANVSVTFNEVVNLNLTGGSPTLALLVGSSTI
;
A
#
# COMPACT_ATOMS: atom_id res chain seq x y z
N MET A 1 -28.16 -20.92 -4.57
CA MET A 1 -27.49 -19.61 -4.76
C MET A 1 -26.02 -19.78 -4.44
N ILE A 2 -25.12 -19.31 -5.31
CA ILE A 2 -23.67 -19.36 -5.08
C ILE A 2 -23.19 -18.02 -4.50
N SER A 3 -22.00 -17.99 -3.91
CA SER A 3 -21.40 -16.76 -3.39
C SER A 3 -19.90 -16.74 -3.67
N ALA A 4 -19.36 -15.53 -3.79
CA ALA A 4 -17.96 -15.20 -3.95
C ALA A 4 -17.65 -14.16 -2.89
N GLN A 5 -16.71 -14.44 -2.00
CA GLN A 5 -16.31 -13.50 -0.95
C GLN A 5 -14.81 -13.27 -1.06
N PRO A 6 -14.36 -12.00 -1.10
CA PRO A 6 -12.96 -11.70 -0.90
C PRO A 6 -12.52 -12.12 0.50
N LEU A 7 -11.52 -12.98 0.57
CA LEU A 7 -10.78 -13.42 1.75
C LEU A 7 -9.44 -12.70 1.74
N TYR A 8 -9.06 -12.14 2.88
CA TYR A 8 -7.79 -11.43 3.04
C TYR A 8 -6.94 -12.13 4.09
N SER A 9 -5.82 -12.70 3.66
CA SER A 9 -4.69 -12.96 4.55
C SER A 9 -3.81 -11.69 4.68
N ASN A 10 -3.81 -10.83 3.66
CA ASN A 10 -3.17 -9.51 3.62
C ASN A 10 -3.87 -8.62 2.56
N ALA A 11 -3.86 -7.29 2.72
CA ALA A 11 -4.58 -6.34 1.85
C ALA A 11 -4.10 -6.31 0.38
N LYS A 12 -2.88 -6.80 0.12
CA LYS A 12 -2.22 -6.70 -1.18
C LYS A 12 -2.65 -7.77 -2.19
N ASP A 13 -2.99 -8.97 -1.73
CA ASP A 13 -3.22 -10.13 -2.60
C ASP A 13 -4.56 -10.80 -2.21
N PRO A 14 -5.72 -10.22 -2.59
CA PRO A 14 -7.02 -10.80 -2.30
C PRO A 14 -7.21 -12.18 -2.95
N GLU A 15 -7.80 -13.08 -2.18
CA GLU A 15 -8.28 -14.38 -2.64
C GLU A 15 -9.81 -14.35 -2.64
N PHE A 16 -10.47 -14.80 -3.70
CA PHE A 16 -11.92 -14.94 -3.74
C PHE A 16 -12.27 -16.41 -3.47
N GLY A 17 -12.90 -16.64 -2.32
CA GLY A 17 -13.47 -17.93 -1.97
C GLY A 17 -14.89 -18.04 -2.54
N LEU A 18 -15.14 -19.09 -3.31
CA LEU A 18 -16.44 -19.41 -3.89
C LEU A 18 -17.02 -20.67 -3.24
N VAL A 19 -18.33 -20.69 -3.02
CA VAL A 19 -19.02 -21.88 -2.46
C VAL A 19 -19.22 -22.98 -3.51
N ALA A 20 -19.12 -22.65 -4.80
CA ALA A 20 -19.14 -23.58 -5.93
C ALA A 20 -18.40 -22.97 -7.12
N ASP A 21 -17.94 -23.81 -8.05
CA ASP A 21 -17.19 -23.36 -9.22
C ASP A 21 -18.10 -22.61 -10.20
N PRO A 22 -17.84 -21.31 -10.48
CA PRO A 22 -18.60 -20.53 -11.45
C PRO A 22 -18.21 -20.83 -12.91
N GLY A 23 -17.24 -21.73 -13.14
CA GLY A 23 -16.66 -21.95 -14.46
C GLY A 23 -16.03 -20.67 -14.99
N ASN A 24 -16.45 -20.20 -16.16
CA ASN A 24 -15.92 -19.00 -16.80
C ASN A 24 -16.77 -17.75 -16.60
N THR A 25 -17.82 -17.81 -15.76
CA THR A 25 -18.76 -16.69 -15.62
C THR A 25 -18.30 -15.64 -14.61
N PHE A 26 -17.42 -16.02 -13.67
CA PHE A 26 -16.81 -15.07 -12.74
C PHE A 26 -15.55 -14.47 -13.37
N VAL A 27 -15.67 -13.24 -13.87
CA VAL A 27 -14.67 -12.57 -14.70
C VAL A 27 -14.34 -11.17 -14.18
N TRP A 28 -13.06 -10.83 -14.26
CA TRP A 28 -12.56 -9.48 -14.10
C TRP A 28 -11.24 -9.37 -14.86
N ASN A 29 -11.16 -8.43 -15.81
CA ASN A 29 -9.99 -8.27 -16.68
C ASN A 29 -8.97 -7.22 -16.17
N GLY A 30 -9.22 -6.64 -14.99
CA GLY A 30 -8.43 -5.53 -14.46
C GLY A 30 -9.17 -4.18 -14.49
N ALA A 31 -10.28 -4.10 -15.23
CA ALA A 31 -11.06 -2.85 -15.37
C ALA A 31 -12.58 -3.07 -15.38
N THR A 32 -13.05 -4.18 -15.95
CA THR A 32 -14.47 -4.48 -16.11
C THR A 32 -14.75 -5.95 -15.79
N GLY A 33 -15.95 -6.21 -15.28
CA GLY A 33 -16.42 -7.55 -14.95
C GLY A 33 -17.30 -7.51 -13.70
N ASP A 34 -17.15 -8.50 -12.85
CA ASP A 34 -18.08 -8.77 -11.74
C ASP A 34 -17.71 -8.08 -10.43
N VAL A 35 -16.54 -7.45 -10.42
CA VAL A 35 -15.96 -6.79 -9.25
C VAL A 35 -16.17 -5.29 -9.33
N THR A 36 -16.49 -4.68 -8.20
CA THR A 36 -16.49 -3.24 -7.98
C THR A 36 -15.52 -2.93 -6.85
N LEU A 37 -14.80 -1.82 -6.94
CA LEU A 37 -13.82 -1.45 -5.91
C LEU A 37 -13.71 0.07 -5.74
N SER A 38 -13.09 0.49 -4.64
CA SER A 38 -12.76 1.88 -4.35
C SER A 38 -11.32 2.04 -3.87
N ASN A 39 -10.74 3.22 -4.10
CA ASN A 39 -9.41 3.62 -3.62
C ASN A 39 -8.26 2.67 -3.98
N GLY A 40 -8.29 2.14 -5.20
CA GLY A 40 -7.19 1.39 -5.80
C GLY A 40 -7.56 0.77 -7.14
N THR A 41 -6.72 -0.15 -7.60
CA THR A 41 -6.92 -0.97 -8.80
C THR A 41 -6.76 -2.44 -8.45
N LEU A 42 -7.45 -3.33 -9.17
CA LEU A 42 -7.33 -4.77 -9.01
C LEU A 42 -6.80 -5.38 -10.32
N SER A 43 -5.77 -6.22 -10.28
CA SER A 43 -5.31 -6.96 -11.47
C SER A 43 -6.43 -7.84 -12.05
N ALA A 44 -6.25 -8.34 -13.27
CA ALA A 44 -7.11 -9.39 -13.78
C ALA A 44 -7.18 -10.56 -12.79
N ILE A 45 -8.36 -11.16 -12.65
CA ILE A 45 -8.54 -12.35 -11.83
C ILE A 45 -7.81 -13.52 -12.51
N ALA A 46 -7.05 -14.26 -11.72
CA ALA A 46 -6.33 -15.46 -12.11
C ALA A 46 -6.89 -16.70 -11.39
N GLY A 47 -6.59 -17.87 -11.95
CA GLY A 47 -7.01 -19.17 -11.42
C GLY A 47 -8.33 -19.68 -11.99
N THR A 48 -8.70 -20.90 -11.59
CA THR A 48 -9.91 -21.64 -11.98
C THR A 48 -10.55 -22.29 -10.75
N GLY A 49 -11.80 -22.76 -10.85
CA GLY A 49 -12.45 -23.41 -9.72
C GLY A 49 -12.94 -22.43 -8.67
N VAL A 50 -12.98 -22.91 -7.42
CA VAL A 50 -13.58 -22.22 -6.28
C VAL A 50 -12.68 -21.19 -5.60
N THR A 51 -11.40 -21.14 -5.98
CA THR A 51 -10.44 -20.16 -5.48
C THR A 51 -9.91 -19.36 -6.66
N ARG A 52 -10.03 -18.04 -6.59
CA ARG A 52 -9.52 -17.10 -7.60
C ARG A 52 -8.67 -16.05 -6.92
N THR A 53 -7.65 -15.53 -7.58
CA THR A 53 -6.75 -14.53 -6.98
C THR A 53 -6.60 -13.31 -7.85
N ALA A 54 -6.31 -12.17 -7.22
CA ALA A 54 -5.90 -10.96 -7.90
C ALA A 54 -4.96 -10.16 -6.98
N VAL A 55 -4.30 -9.13 -7.53
CA VAL A 55 -3.46 -8.21 -6.77
C VAL A 55 -4.18 -6.87 -6.67
N PHE A 56 -4.41 -6.41 -5.45
CA PHE A 56 -4.94 -5.08 -5.20
C PHE A 56 -3.78 -4.10 -5.00
N THR A 57 -3.82 -3.01 -5.75
CA THR A 57 -2.89 -1.89 -5.63
C THR A 57 -3.66 -0.68 -5.14
N PRO A 58 -3.49 -0.27 -3.87
CA PRO A 58 -4.15 0.92 -3.34
C PRO A 58 -3.76 2.18 -4.11
N SER A 59 -4.64 3.18 -4.12
CA SER A 59 -4.30 4.51 -4.63
C SER A 59 -3.12 5.09 -3.86
N ALA A 60 -2.15 5.67 -4.57
CA ALA A 60 -0.98 6.32 -3.97
C ALA A 60 -1.35 7.69 -3.37
N GLY A 61 -0.59 8.14 -2.36
CA GLY A 61 -0.71 9.50 -1.80
C GLY A 61 -1.93 9.71 -0.90
N VAL A 62 -2.51 8.64 -0.35
CA VAL A 62 -3.68 8.72 0.54
C VAL A 62 -3.19 8.76 1.99
N ASN A 63 -3.40 9.88 2.68
CA ASN A 63 -3.00 10.08 4.10
C ASN A 63 -3.92 9.35 5.10
N SER A 64 -5.18 9.14 4.72
CA SER A 64 -6.15 8.37 5.48
C SER A 64 -7.33 8.05 4.58
N GLY A 65 -7.72 6.78 4.51
CA GLY A 65 -8.86 6.39 3.71
C GLY A 65 -9.24 4.93 3.89
N ASN A 66 -10.29 4.54 3.20
CA ASN A 66 -10.78 3.17 3.17
C ASN A 66 -10.85 2.69 1.73
N ALA A 67 -10.30 1.50 1.45
CA ALA A 67 -10.56 0.77 0.22
C ALA A 67 -11.61 -0.33 0.46
N SER A 68 -12.32 -0.67 -0.61
CA SER A 68 -13.26 -1.78 -0.64
C SER A 68 -13.14 -2.53 -1.96
N ILE A 69 -13.38 -3.84 -1.90
CA ILE A 69 -13.55 -4.70 -3.06
C ILE A 69 -14.80 -5.52 -2.82
N SER A 70 -15.72 -5.51 -3.78
CA SER A 70 -17.00 -6.19 -3.71
C SER A 70 -17.32 -6.88 -5.01
N VAL A 71 -18.08 -7.96 -4.93
CA VAL A 71 -18.66 -8.67 -6.07
C VAL A 71 -20.15 -8.35 -6.13
N SER A 72 -20.64 -7.96 -7.30
CA SER A 72 -22.06 -7.62 -7.48
C SER A 72 -22.95 -8.86 -7.46
N ALA A 73 -24.15 -8.75 -6.88
CA ALA A 73 -25.14 -9.81 -6.96
C ALA A 73 -25.56 -10.06 -8.42
N GLY A 74 -25.67 -11.32 -8.80
CA GLY A 74 -26.09 -11.77 -10.12
C GLY A 74 -25.02 -11.66 -11.22
N ALA A 75 -23.80 -11.22 -10.90
CA ALA A 75 -22.76 -10.97 -11.89
C ALA A 75 -22.17 -12.27 -12.50
N TYR A 76 -22.20 -13.37 -11.75
CA TYR A 76 -21.68 -14.69 -12.15
C TYR A 76 -22.69 -15.80 -11.82
N GLN A 77 -22.50 -16.98 -12.41
CA GLN A 77 -23.39 -18.15 -12.29
C GLN A 77 -22.60 -19.47 -12.24
N ASP A 78 -23.12 -20.48 -11.55
CA ASP A 78 -22.54 -21.83 -11.61
C ASP A 78 -23.02 -22.60 -12.84
N ALA A 79 -22.46 -23.80 -13.03
CA ALA A 79 -22.87 -24.71 -14.11
C ALA A 79 -24.34 -25.16 -14.01
N ALA A 80 -24.97 -25.04 -12.84
CA ALA A 80 -26.38 -25.35 -12.64
C ALA A 80 -27.30 -24.13 -12.92
N GLY A 81 -26.73 -22.98 -13.31
CA GLY A 81 -27.48 -21.75 -13.61
C GLY A 81 -27.90 -20.96 -12.38
N ASN A 82 -27.32 -21.23 -11.20
CA ASN A 82 -27.60 -20.44 -10.00
C ASN A 82 -26.83 -19.13 -10.03
N ASN A 83 -27.54 -18.00 -9.94
CA ASN A 83 -26.92 -16.68 -9.79
C ASN A 83 -26.10 -16.57 -8.50
N GLY A 84 -24.99 -15.84 -8.63
CA GLY A 84 -24.14 -15.42 -7.54
C GLY A 84 -24.78 -14.37 -6.65
N SER A 85 -24.53 -14.48 -5.35
CA SER A 85 -24.89 -13.46 -4.36
C SER A 85 -23.81 -12.39 -4.32
N ALA A 86 -24.15 -11.21 -3.79
CA ALA A 86 -23.17 -10.18 -3.51
C ALA A 86 -22.15 -10.67 -2.47
N GLY A 87 -20.92 -10.16 -2.59
CA GLY A 87 -19.88 -10.35 -1.60
C GLY A 87 -19.01 -9.12 -1.45
N GLY A 88 -18.34 -8.98 -0.32
CA GLY A 88 -17.64 -7.74 0.01
C GLY A 88 -16.51 -7.96 1.00
N SER A 89 -15.48 -7.15 0.85
CA SER A 89 -14.40 -7.06 1.81
C SER A 89 -14.84 -6.30 3.08
N PRO A 90 -14.23 -6.60 4.23
CA PRO A 90 -14.11 -5.60 5.29
C PRO A 90 -13.44 -4.32 4.74
N SER A 91 -13.65 -3.21 5.43
CA SER A 91 -12.97 -1.95 5.09
C SER A 91 -11.46 -2.08 5.27
N LEU A 92 -10.69 -1.82 4.21
CA LEU A 92 -9.23 -1.80 4.25
C LEU A 92 -8.78 -0.37 4.55
N THR A 93 -8.15 -0.12 5.70
CA THR A 93 -7.58 1.20 6.00
C THR A 93 -6.33 1.44 5.17
N LEU A 94 -6.22 2.64 4.61
CA LEU A 94 -5.11 3.06 3.77
C LEU A 94 -4.33 4.21 4.39
N ASP A 95 -3.01 4.04 4.35
CA ASP A 95 -2.03 5.10 4.43
C ASP A 95 -0.93 4.79 3.40
N THR A 96 -0.91 5.56 2.32
CA THR A 96 0.04 5.44 1.20
C THR A 96 0.71 6.78 0.91
N LEU A 97 0.54 7.77 1.78
CA LEU A 97 1.24 9.03 1.66
C LEU A 97 2.71 8.82 2.03
N ALA A 98 3.62 9.37 1.23
CA ALA A 98 5.03 9.26 1.55
C ALA A 98 5.35 10.15 2.77
N PRO A 99 6.18 9.65 3.72
CA PRO A 99 6.60 10.46 4.86
C PRO A 99 7.41 11.67 4.37
N THR A 100 7.23 12.79 5.06
CA THR A 100 7.90 14.06 4.80
C THR A 100 8.76 14.45 5.99
N ILE A 101 9.81 15.23 5.74
CA ILE A 101 10.63 15.81 6.80
C ILE A 101 9.84 16.93 7.47
N SER A 102 9.57 16.78 8.77
CA SER A 102 8.86 17.78 9.57
C SER A 102 9.82 18.72 10.29
N ALA A 103 11.03 18.28 10.61
CA ALA A 103 12.07 19.11 11.22
C ALA A 103 13.47 18.61 10.91
N ILE A 104 14.44 19.54 10.91
CA ILE A 104 15.88 19.25 10.90
C ILE A 104 16.50 20.08 12.00
N ALA A 105 17.34 19.46 12.84
CA ALA A 105 18.02 20.14 13.92
C ALA A 105 19.45 19.62 14.09
N LEU A 106 20.37 20.52 14.45
CA LEU A 106 21.61 20.10 15.10
C LEU A 106 21.25 19.61 16.51
N SER A 107 21.37 18.30 16.71
CA SER A 107 21.01 17.64 17.96
C SER A 107 22.18 17.47 18.90
N GLY A 108 23.41 17.71 18.43
CA GLY A 108 24.59 17.74 19.27
C GLY A 108 25.85 18.04 18.46
N SER A 109 26.95 18.21 19.18
CA SER A 109 28.27 18.31 18.57
C SER A 109 29.36 17.91 19.55
N THR A 110 30.54 17.58 19.02
CA THR A 110 31.75 17.28 19.80
C THR A 110 32.91 18.11 19.27
N GLY A 111 33.74 18.66 20.16
CA GLY A 111 34.91 19.49 19.79
C GLY A 111 34.65 21.00 19.77
N ILE A 112 33.37 21.41 19.84
CA ILE A 112 32.94 22.81 19.86
C ILE A 112 33.68 23.68 20.88
N LEU A 113 34.17 24.83 20.41
CA LEU A 113 34.79 25.88 21.21
C LEU A 113 34.04 27.20 21.02
N ASN A 114 33.79 27.93 22.12
CA ASN A 114 33.12 29.23 22.08
C ASN A 114 31.78 29.23 21.33
N THR A 115 31.04 28.12 21.36
CA THR A 115 29.75 27.92 20.66
C THR A 115 29.81 27.87 19.12
N TYR A 116 31.00 27.76 18.54
CA TYR A 116 31.20 27.59 17.09
C TYR A 116 31.69 26.18 16.76
N LEU A 117 31.17 25.63 15.65
CA LEU A 117 31.72 24.45 15.00
C LEU A 117 32.96 24.85 14.19
N ASN A 118 34.04 24.09 14.37
CA ASN A 118 35.34 24.30 13.76
C ASN A 118 35.71 23.10 12.87
N GLU A 119 36.78 23.24 12.11
CA GLU A 119 37.33 22.14 11.33
C GLU A 119 37.72 20.97 12.25
N GLY A 120 37.30 19.76 11.88
CA GLY A 120 37.53 18.54 12.67
C GLY A 120 36.47 18.26 13.74
N ASP A 121 35.56 19.20 14.01
CA ASP A 121 34.42 18.95 14.92
C ASP A 121 33.41 18.00 14.26
N THR A 122 32.67 17.26 15.09
CA THR A 122 31.53 16.44 14.62
C THR A 122 30.23 17.13 14.97
N ALA A 123 29.34 17.28 13.98
CA ALA A 123 27.96 17.70 14.18
C ALA A 123 27.02 16.51 14.06
N ASN A 124 26.14 16.34 15.04
CA ASN A 124 25.04 15.37 14.98
C ASN A 124 23.80 16.09 14.46
N VAL A 125 23.22 15.56 13.39
CA VAL A 125 21.99 16.10 12.81
C VAL A 125 20.87 15.09 13.03
N SER A 126 19.77 15.57 13.61
CA SER A 126 18.53 14.82 13.69
C SER A 126 17.58 15.31 12.61
N VAL A 127 17.07 14.37 11.81
CA VAL A 127 15.99 14.58 10.86
C VAL A 127 14.75 13.91 11.42
N THR A 128 13.69 14.68 11.61
CA THR A 128 12.41 14.19 12.10
C THR A 128 11.45 14.09 10.94
N PHE A 129 10.78 12.95 10.83
CA PHE A 129 9.71 12.74 9.86
C PHE A 129 8.35 12.88 10.55
N ASN A 130 7.31 13.22 9.79
CA ASN A 130 5.94 13.26 10.30
C ASN A 130 5.37 11.87 10.61
N GLU A 131 6.01 10.82 10.10
CA GLU A 131 5.60 9.42 10.21
C GLU A 131 6.82 8.50 10.38
N VAL A 132 6.57 7.23 10.73
CA VAL A 132 7.63 6.23 10.88
C VAL A 132 8.25 5.90 9.51
N VAL A 133 9.57 5.97 9.43
CA VAL A 133 10.32 5.62 8.22
C VAL A 133 11.10 4.31 8.44
N ASN A 134 10.89 3.34 7.55
CA ASN A 134 11.71 2.13 7.50
C ASN A 134 12.92 2.37 6.59
N LEU A 135 14.13 2.37 7.18
CA LEU A 135 15.37 2.63 6.44
C LEU A 135 15.87 1.35 5.77
N ASN A 136 16.01 1.38 4.44
CA ASN A 136 16.72 0.35 3.68
C ASN A 136 18.11 0.86 3.31
N LEU A 137 19.16 0.23 3.85
CA LEU A 137 20.55 0.63 3.66
C LEU A 137 21.28 -0.17 2.58
N THR A 138 20.61 -1.08 1.85
CA THR A 138 21.25 -1.89 0.80
C THR A 138 21.83 -1.03 -0.33
N GLY A 139 21.28 0.16 -0.57
CA GLY A 139 21.79 1.14 -1.54
C GLY A 139 22.85 2.11 -0.98
N GLY A 140 23.25 1.96 0.28
CA GLY A 140 24.13 2.87 1.00
C GLY A 140 23.44 3.60 2.16
N SER A 141 24.23 4.39 2.90
CA SER A 141 23.72 5.21 4.00
C SER A 141 23.07 6.50 3.48
N PRO A 142 21.99 7.00 4.11
CA PRO A 142 21.47 8.34 3.85
C PRO A 142 22.56 9.40 4.03
N THR A 143 22.53 10.42 3.19
CA THR A 143 23.43 11.58 3.28
C THR A 143 22.61 12.87 3.36
N LEU A 144 23.15 13.87 4.03
CA LEU A 144 22.61 15.22 4.09
C LEU A 144 23.69 16.16 3.54
N ALA A 145 23.32 17.01 2.60
CA ALA A 145 24.20 18.09 2.15
C ALA A 145 24.09 19.26 3.14
N LEU A 146 25.22 19.73 3.66
CA LEU A 146 25.26 20.90 4.53
C LEU A 146 25.85 22.08 3.76
N LEU A 147 25.14 23.20 3.74
CA LEU A 147 25.66 24.47 3.22
C LEU A 147 26.22 25.28 4.38
N VAL A 148 27.53 25.57 4.36
CA VAL A 148 28.20 26.44 5.33
C VAL A 148 28.73 27.66 4.58
N GLY A 149 28.12 28.81 4.82
CA GLY A 149 28.38 30.02 4.03
C GLY A 149 27.98 29.80 2.57
N SER A 150 28.98 29.71 1.68
CA SER A 150 28.81 29.46 0.24
C SER A 150 29.26 28.07 -0.21
N SER A 151 29.73 27.22 0.70
CA SER A 151 30.28 25.89 0.39
C SER A 151 29.32 24.78 0.80
N THR A 152 28.99 23.89 -0.13
CA THR A 152 28.27 22.64 0.18
C THR A 152 29.30 21.56 0.53
N ILE A 153 29.09 20.90 1.67
CA ILE A 153 29.85 19.76 2.18
C ILE A 153 28.92 18.56 2.38
#